data_AF-A0A497NYW9-F1
#
_entry.id   AF-A0A497NYW9-F1
#
_cell.length_a   1.000
_cell.length_b   1.000
_cell.length_c   1.000
_cell.angle_alpha   90.00
_cell.angle_beta   90.00
_cell.angle_gamma   90.00
#
_symmetry.space_group_name_H-M   'P 1'
#
loop_
_entity.id
_entity.type
_entity.pdbx_description
1 polymer ?
#
loop_
_entity_poly.entity_id
_entity_poly.type
_entity_poly.pdbx_seq_one_letter_code
_entity_poly.pdbx_strand_id
1 'polypeptide(L)' 'MCDHRNLVYLGSQKTEGGYNQYLKCLDCGAVLIRLPTGKTYQVGGIKSEEKVSASAQLKA' A
#
# COMPACT_ATOMS: atom_id res chain seq x y z
N MET A 1 -11.42 -12.46 -0.21
CA MET A 1 -11.02 -11.22 -0.92
C MET A 1 -11.67 -10.04 -0.20
N CYS A 2 -10.91 -9.01 0.19
CA CYS A 2 -11.41 -7.87 0.96
C CYS A 2 -11.58 -6.65 0.04
N ASP A 3 -12.71 -5.95 0.12
CA ASP A 3 -13.01 -4.79 -0.73
C ASP A 3 -12.33 -3.49 -0.28
N HIS A 4 -11.60 -3.51 0.84
CA HIS A 4 -10.88 -2.36 1.40
C HIS A 4 -11.71 -1.06 1.49
N ARG A 5 -12.98 -1.19 1.91
CA ARG A 5 -13.86 -0.03 2.08
C ARG A 5 -13.61 0.71 3.39
N ASN A 6 -13.23 0.00 4.44
CA ASN A 6 -12.93 0.57 5.75
C ASN A 6 -11.42 0.82 5.90
N LEU A 7 -10.98 2.01 5.50
CA LEU A 7 -9.58 2.43 5.52
C LEU A 7 -9.35 3.55 6.52
N VAL A 8 -8.29 3.42 7.32
CA VAL A 8 -7.76 4.51 8.16
C VAL A 8 -6.48 5.05 7.55
N TYR A 9 -6.34 6.37 7.50
CA TYR A 9 -5.12 7.02 7.05
C TYR A 9 -4.04 6.94 8.14
N LEU A 10 -2.88 6.39 7.79
CA LEU A 10 -1.74 6.26 8.70
C LEU A 10 -0.77 7.44 8.62
N GLY A 11 -0.77 8.16 7.50
CA GLY A 11 0.14 9.27 7.25
C GLY A 11 0.64 9.33 5.82
N SER A 12 1.52 10.29 5.57
CA SER A 12 2.19 10.48 4.29
C SER A 12 3.69 10.64 4.45
N GLN A 13 4.43 10.18 3.46
CA GLN A 13 5.86 10.41 3.33
C GLN A 13 6.12 11.30 2.11
N LYS A 14 6.83 12.41 2.30
CA LYS A 14 7.28 13.25 1.20
C LYS A 14 8.42 12.55 0.45
N THR A 15 8.35 12.58 -0.86
CA THR A 15 9.36 12.08 -1.81
C THR A 15 9.66 13.19 -2.83
N GLU A 16 10.68 13.00 -3.65
CA GLU A 16 11.00 13.94 -4.73
C GLU A 16 9.84 14.13 -5.73
N GLY A 17 9.06 13.06 -5.98
CA GLY A 17 7.94 13.05 -6.92
C GLY A 17 6.56 13.37 -6.31
N GLY A 18 6.48 13.72 -5.03
CA GLY A 18 5.20 13.98 -4.35
C GLY A 18 5.08 13.22 -3.02
N TYR A 19 3.86 12.86 -2.62
CA TYR A 19 3.60 12.20 -1.34
C TYR A 19 3.11 10.77 -1.51
N ASN A 20 3.79 9.83 -0.86
CA ASN A 20 3.24 8.49 -0.65
C ASN A 20 2.18 8.58 0.45
N GLN A 21 1.01 7.97 0.24
CA GLN A 21 -0.05 7.89 1.24
C GLN A 21 -0.18 6.46 1.75
N TYR A 22 -0.24 6.31 3.07
CA TYR A 22 -0.35 5.02 3.72
C TYR A 22 -1.75 4.89 4.34
N LEU A 23 -2.48 3.85 3.96
CA LEU A 23 -3.81 3.56 4.49
C LEU A 23 -3.83 2.13 5.03
N LYS A 24 -4.46 1.90 6.19
CA LYS A 24 -4.65 0.57 6.75
C LYS A 24 -6.10 0.18 6.64
N CYS A 25 -6.37 -1.01 6.12
CA CYS A 25 -7.68 -1.61 6.15
C CYS A 25 -7.97 -2.13 7.55
N LEU A 26 -9.07 -1.68 8.14
CA LEU A 26 -9.49 -2.14 9.46
C LEU A 26 -10.13 -3.52 9.41
N ASP A 27 -10.64 -3.95 8.24
CA ASP A 27 -11.30 -5.25 8.09
C ASP A 27 -10.29 -6.41 7.97
N CYS A 28 -9.28 -6.27 7.10
CA CYS A 28 -8.33 -7.36 6.82
C CYS A 28 -6.91 -7.09 7.32
N GLY A 29 -6.64 -5.88 7.83
CA GLY A 29 -5.33 -5.48 8.34
C GLY A 29 -4.30 -5.10 7.27
N ALA A 30 -4.62 -5.19 5.98
CA ALA A 30 -3.71 -4.85 4.90
C ALA A 30 -3.34 -3.35 4.91
N VAL A 31 -2.11 -3.02 4.52
CA VAL A 31 -1.67 -1.64 4.32
C VAL A 31 -1.59 -1.35 2.83
N LEU A 32 -2.31 -0.33 2.38
CA LEU A 32 -2.28 0.21 1.03
C LEU A 32 -1.35 1.42 0.97
N ILE A 33 -0.40 1.39 0.05
CA ILE A 33 0.58 2.45 -0.20
C ILE A 33 0.25 3.04 -1.57
N ARG A 34 -0.30 4.26 -1.60
CA ARG A 34 -0.56 5.00 -2.83
C ARG A 34 0.62 5.89 -3.14
N LEU A 35 1.23 5.68 -4.29
CA LEU A 35 2.31 6.52 -4.79
C LEU A 35 1.74 7.75 -5.52
N PRO A 36 2.50 8.86 -5.59
CA PRO A 36 2.10 10.03 -6.38
C PRO A 36 1.95 9.71 -7.88
N THR A 37 2.55 8.63 -8.36
CA THR A 37 2.41 8.12 -9.73
C THR A 37 1.06 7.44 -10.01
N GLY A 38 0.18 7.34 -9.01
CA GLY A 38 -1.12 6.66 -9.11
C GLY A 38 -1.05 5.14 -8.88
N LYS A 39 0.15 4.55 -8.76
CA LYS A 39 0.32 3.14 -8.41
C LYS A 39 -0.05 2.89 -6.95
N THR A 40 -0.71 1.77 -6.67
CA THR A 40 -1.03 1.33 -5.32
C THR A 40 -0.40 -0.03 -5.04
N TYR A 41 0.29 -0.14 -3.90
CA TYR A 41 0.85 -1.39 -3.41
C TYR A 41 0.08 -1.85 -2.18
N GLN A 42 -0.12 -3.15 -2.04
CA GLN A 42 -0.71 -3.75 -0.85
C GLN A 42 0.34 -4.56 -0.11
N VAL A 43 0.44 -4.34 1.20
CA VAL A 43 1.34 -5.09 2.09
C VAL A 43 0.49 -5.79 3.14
N GLY A 44 0.64 -7.12 3.22
CA GLY A 44 -0.07 -7.96 4.17
C GLY A 44 -1.57 -8.11 3.88
N GLY A 45 -2.32 -8.36 4.95
CA GLY A 45 -3.73 -8.77 4.90
C GLY A 45 -3.89 -10.29 4.91
N ILE A 46 -5.02 -10.77 5.42
CA ILE A 46 -5.41 -12.18 5.32
C ILE A 46 -5.59 -12.53 3.83
N LYS A 47 -4.59 -13.22 3.27
CA LYS A 47 -4.51 -13.62 1.86
C LYS A 47 -5.69 -14.53 1.51
N SER A 48 -6.52 -14.10 0.56
CA SER A 48 -6.85 -14.98 -0.57
C SER A 48 -5.73 -14.77 -1.59
N GLU A 49 -5.20 -15.84 -2.18
CA GLU A 49 -3.88 -15.98 -2.83
C GLU A 49 -3.29 -14.80 -3.65
N GLU A 50 -1.97 -14.63 -3.45
CA GLU A 50 -0.89 -14.16 -4.34
C GLU A 50 -1.11 -13.06 -5.42
N LYS A 51 -0.40 -11.94 -5.24
CA LYS A 51 0.71 -11.49 -6.12
C LYS A 51 1.48 -10.34 -5.45
N VAL A 52 2.56 -10.66 -4.75
CA VAL A 52 3.51 -9.65 -4.27
C VAL A 52 4.49 -9.36 -5.40
N SER A 53 4.23 -8.31 -6.19
CA SER A 53 5.25 -7.70 -7.06
C SER A 53 6.01 -6.63 -6.27
N ALA A 54 6.84 -7.07 -5.33
CA ALA A 54 7.84 -6.22 -4.71
C ALA A 54 9.06 -6.15 -5.65
N SER A 55 9.03 -5.24 -6.61
CA SER A 55 10.22 -4.85 -7.38
C SER A 55 10.89 -3.66 -6.68
N ALA A 56 11.53 -3.91 -5.53
CA ALA A 56 12.51 -2.99 -4.98
C ALA A 56 13.87 -3.32 -5.59
N GLN A 57 14.23 -2.68 -6.70
CA GLN A 57 15.63 -2.62 -7.15
C GLN A 57 16.25 -1.35 -6.59
N LEU A 58 16.93 -1.47 -5.44
CA LEU A 58 17.96 -0.53 -5.03
C LEU A 58 19.28 -1.08 -5.58
N LYS A 59 19.80 -0.50 -6.67
CA LYS A 59 21.19 -0.70 -7.09
C LYS A 59 22.03 0.38 -6.44
N ALA A 60 23.04 -0.03 -5.68
CA ALA A 60 24.19 0.78 -5.31
C ALA A 60 25.21 0.78 -6.46
#